data_AF-A0A7I8C9P3-F1
#
_entry.id   AF-A0A7I8C9P3-F1
#
_cell.length_a   1.000
_cell.length_b   1.000
_cell.length_c   1.000
_cell.angle_alpha   90.00
_cell.angle_beta   90.00
_cell.angle_gamma   90.00
#
_symmetry.space_group_name_H-M   'P 1'
#
loop_
_entity.id
_entity.type
_entity.pdbx_description
1 polymer ?
#
loop_
_entity_poly.entity_id
_entity_poly.type
_entity_poly.pdbx_seq_one_letter_code
_entity_poly.pdbx_strand_id
1 'polypeptide(L)'
;MDQTKQRAEYIRKVRSAQLLDAVFLFFYYNKWKRNWGPRSERPPTLELSDVLPELSQPAYEHALTLVARMWKGAEAVGLAFFRYPEAKRTYEEERIAFKLENPGFSEESYELAIHAAFITFR
;
A
#
# COMPACT_ATOMS: atom_id res chain seq x y z
N MET A 1 -18.96 13.02 -2.55
CA MET A 1 -18.03 13.26 -1.43
C MET A 1 -17.20 14.49 -1.79
N ASP A 2 -17.06 15.44 -0.86
CA ASP A 2 -16.23 16.63 -1.08
C ASP A 2 -14.76 16.22 -1.19
N GLN A 3 -14.15 16.40 -2.36
CA GLN A 3 -12.77 16.00 -2.62
C GLN A 3 -11.76 16.69 -1.68
N THR A 4 -12.11 17.86 -1.16
CA THR A 4 -11.29 18.61 -0.19
C THR A 4 -11.24 17.89 1.15
N LYS A 5 -12.40 17.42 1.64
CA LYS A 5 -12.49 16.65 2.89
C LYS A 5 -11.77 15.31 2.77
N GLN A 6 -11.95 14.64 1.63
CA GLN A 6 -11.29 13.37 1.35
C GLN A 6 -9.75 13.52 1.30
N ARG A 7 -9.25 14.58 0.65
CA ARG A 7 -7.82 14.91 0.63
C ARG A 7 -7.28 15.13 2.04
N ALA A 8 -7.96 15.96 2.83
CA ALA A 8 -7.55 16.27 4.20
C ALA A 8 -7.49 15.02 5.08
N GLU A 9 -8.46 14.10 4.92
CA GLU A 9 -8.45 12.83 5.64
C GLU A 9 -7.24 11.96 5.28
N TYR A 10 -6.90 11.83 4.00
CA TYR A 10 -5.74 11.04 3.57
C TYR A 10 -4.42 11.66 4.02
N ILE A 11 -4.29 12.99 3.96
CA ILE A 11 -3.12 13.69 4.50
C ILE A 11 -3.00 13.41 6.00
N ARG A 12 -4.10 13.49 6.76
CA ARG A 12 -4.12 13.19 8.19
C ARG A 12 -3.65 11.76 8.47
N LYS A 13 -4.17 10.77 7.74
CA LYS A 13 -3.79 9.35 7.90
C LYS A 13 -2.30 9.12 7.62
N VAL A 14 -1.79 9.69 6.53
CA VAL A 14 -0.36 9.58 6.16
C VAL A 14 0.52 10.20 7.24
N ARG A 15 0.16 11.40 7.74
CA ARG A 15 0.94 12.11 8.77
C ARG A 15 0.91 11.45 10.14
N SER A 16 -0.16 10.74 10.49
CA SER A 16 -0.27 10.03 11.77
C SER A 16 0.42 8.67 11.78
N ALA A 17 0.86 8.17 10.63
CA ALA A 17 1.44 6.85 10.48
C ALA A 17 2.96 6.86 10.75
N GLN A 18 3.52 5.69 11.09
CA GLN A 18 4.97 5.52 11.12
C GLN A 18 5.54 5.62 9.71
N LEU A 19 6.85 5.88 9.57
CA LEU A 19 7.47 6.22 8.28
C LEU A 19 7.12 5.24 7.14
N LEU A 20 7.25 3.94 7.38
CA LEU A 20 6.97 2.92 6.36
C LEU A 20 5.49 2.88 5.97
N ASP A 21 4.59 2.92 6.96
CA ASP A 21 3.15 3.02 6.73
C ASP A 21 2.75 4.32 6.03
N ALA A 22 3.39 5.45 6.38
CA ALA A 22 3.13 6.74 5.77
C ALA A 22 3.50 6.73 4.28
N VAL A 23 4.69 6.21 3.94
CA VAL A 23 5.15 6.07 2.55
C VAL A 23 4.30 5.04 1.79
N PHE A 24 3.90 3.95 2.45
CA PHE A 24 2.96 2.98 1.88
C PHE A 24 1.61 3.63 1.55
N LEU A 25 0.98 4.33 2.50
CA LEU A 25 -0.30 5.00 2.32
C LEU A 25 -0.23 6.09 1.25
N PHE A 26 0.87 6.85 1.22
CA PHE A 26 1.13 7.83 0.17
C PHE A 26 1.15 7.16 -1.22
N PHE A 27 1.90 6.07 -1.37
CA PHE A 27 1.93 5.28 -2.60
C PHE A 27 0.55 4.68 -2.94
N TYR A 28 -0.13 4.10 -1.95
CA TYR A 28 -1.42 3.46 -2.09
C TYR A 28 -2.48 4.44 -2.61
N TYR A 29 -2.57 5.64 -2.01
CA TYR A 29 -3.52 6.66 -2.46
C TYR A 29 -3.14 7.25 -3.82
N ASN A 30 -1.86 7.59 -4.05
CA ASN A 30 -1.45 8.26 -5.29
C ASN A 30 -1.36 7.35 -6.52
N LYS A 31 -1.03 6.07 -6.34
CA LYS A 31 -0.93 5.12 -7.44
C LYS A 31 -2.07 4.15 -7.46
N TRP A 32 -2.19 3.32 -6.42
CA TRP A 32 -3.09 2.18 -6.48
C TRP A 32 -4.56 2.60 -6.50
N LYS A 33 -5.02 3.38 -5.51
CA LYS A 33 -6.43 3.79 -5.38
C LYS A 33 -6.89 4.68 -6.55
N ARG A 34 -5.98 5.45 -7.16
CA ARG A 34 -6.29 6.25 -8.36
C ARG A 34 -6.47 5.39 -9.61
N ASN A 35 -5.67 4.35 -9.78
CA ASN A 35 -5.72 3.50 -10.97
C ASN A 35 -6.82 2.44 -10.88
N TRP A 36 -6.97 1.81 -9.72
CA TRP A 36 -7.78 0.61 -9.51
C TRP A 36 -9.01 0.84 -8.63
N GLY A 37 -9.08 1.97 -7.91
CA GLY A 37 -10.24 2.32 -7.10
C GLY A 37 -11.43 2.82 -7.94
N PRO A 38 -12.66 2.74 -7.38
CA PRO A 38 -13.85 3.30 -8.01
C PRO A 38 -13.66 4.77 -8.40
N ARG A 39 -14.13 5.19 -9.58
CA ARG A 39 -13.95 6.57 -10.07
C ARG A 39 -14.41 7.63 -9.07
N SER A 40 -15.50 7.36 -8.35
CA SER A 40 -16.07 8.22 -7.30
C SER A 40 -15.21 8.37 -6.04
N GLU A 41 -14.23 7.48 -5.85
CA GLU A 41 -13.37 7.42 -4.67
C GLU A 41 -11.90 7.73 -4.95
N ARG A 42 -11.54 7.98 -6.22
CA ARG A 42 -10.16 8.27 -6.60
C ARG A 42 -9.68 9.53 -5.88
N PRO A 43 -8.63 9.43 -5.06
CA PRO A 43 -8.14 10.59 -4.32
C PRO A 43 -7.60 11.66 -5.28
N PRO A 44 -7.72 12.94 -4.90
CA PRO A 44 -6.88 13.98 -5.49
C PRO A 44 -5.40 13.66 -5.24
N THR A 45 -4.51 14.13 -6.12
CA THR A 45 -3.08 13.89 -5.98
C THR A 45 -2.58 14.49 -4.66
N LEU A 46 -1.78 13.71 -3.94
CA LEU A 46 -1.07 14.14 -2.75
C LEU A 46 0.37 14.48 -3.14
N GLU A 47 0.87 15.64 -2.73
CA GLU A 47 2.26 16.02 -2.93
C GLU A 47 3.10 15.61 -1.72
N LEU A 48 4.33 15.11 -1.94
CA LEU A 48 5.17 14.64 -0.84
C LEU A 48 5.46 15.75 0.17
N SER A 49 5.70 16.99 -0.30
CA SER A 49 5.89 18.16 0.55
C SER A 49 4.68 18.49 1.43
N ASP A 50 3.48 18.12 1.00
CA ASP A 50 2.26 18.38 1.76
C ASP A 50 2.03 17.33 2.85
N VAL A 51 2.50 16.10 2.66
CA VAL A 51 2.30 15.02 3.64
C VAL A 51 3.50 14.81 4.55
N LEU A 52 4.72 14.83 4.01
CA LEU A 52 5.96 14.49 4.71
C LEU A 52 7.05 15.53 4.44
N PRO A 53 6.84 16.81 4.82
CA PRO A 53 7.75 17.91 4.49
C PRO A 53 9.17 17.75 5.05
N GLU A 54 9.32 17.03 6.15
CA GLU A 54 10.60 16.82 6.84
C GLU A 54 11.36 15.57 6.35
N LEU A 55 10.75 14.77 5.47
CA LEU A 55 11.35 13.55 4.99
C LEU A 55 12.43 13.85 3.95
N SER A 56 13.66 13.42 4.23
CA SER A 56 14.75 13.56 3.26
C SER A 56 14.54 12.65 2.05
N GLN A 57 15.03 13.09 0.89
CA GLN A 57 14.94 12.32 -0.36
C GLN A 57 15.53 10.90 -0.22
N PRO A 58 16.72 10.69 0.40
CA PRO A 58 17.26 9.33 0.56
C PRO A 58 16.40 8.44 1.45
N ALA A 59 15.83 8.98 2.53
CA ALA A 59 14.94 8.22 3.41
C ALA A 59 13.64 7.83 2.70
N TYR A 60 13.10 8.74 1.87
CA TYR A 60 11.94 8.46 1.04
C TYR A 60 12.20 7.36 0.01
N GLU A 61 13.30 7.43 -0.72
CA GLU A 61 13.68 6.41 -1.73
C GLU A 61 13.90 5.04 -1.10
N HIS A 62 14.53 4.99 0.07
CA HIS A 62 14.70 3.76 0.83
C HIS A 62 13.35 3.16 1.24
N ALA A 63 12.47 3.97 1.85
CA ALA A 63 11.13 3.53 2.24
C ALA A 63 10.30 3.08 1.03
N LEU A 64 10.39 3.78 -0.10
CA LEU A 64 9.69 3.41 -1.33
C LEU A 64 10.16 2.06 -1.88
N THR A 65 11.45 1.75 -1.76
CA THR A 65 12.00 0.43 -2.13
C THR A 65 11.39 -0.69 -1.29
N LEU A 66 11.25 -0.46 0.03
CA LEU A 66 10.61 -1.41 0.93
C LEU A 66 9.12 -1.58 0.63
N VAL A 67 8.42 -0.48 0.33
CA VAL A 67 7.01 -0.51 -0.11
C VAL A 67 6.85 -1.30 -1.41
N ALA A 68 7.72 -1.10 -2.39
CA ALA A 68 7.69 -1.83 -3.65
C ALA A 68 7.91 -3.34 -3.46
N ARG A 69 8.83 -3.72 -2.55
CA ARG A 69 9.02 -5.11 -2.15
C ARG A 69 7.78 -5.68 -1.49
N MET A 70 7.15 -4.93 -0.58
CA MET A 70 5.91 -5.35 0.08
C MET A 70 4.79 -5.59 -0.93
N TRP A 71 4.62 -4.70 -1.93
CA TRP A 71 3.64 -4.90 -2.99
C TRP A 71 3.83 -6.19 -3.77
N LYS A 72 5.08 -6.49 -4.16
CA LYS A 72 5.41 -7.73 -4.83
C LYS A 72 5.13 -8.97 -3.95
N GLY A 73 5.35 -8.85 -2.64
CA GLY A 73 4.98 -9.90 -1.69
C GLY A 73 3.46 -10.13 -1.65
N ALA A 74 2.68 -9.05 -1.62
CA ALA A 74 1.22 -9.14 -1.65
C ALA A 74 0.68 -9.77 -2.95
N GLU A 75 1.38 -9.62 -4.08
CA GLU A 75 1.01 -10.29 -5.32
C GLU A 75 1.02 -11.82 -5.19
N ALA A 76 2.04 -12.38 -4.53
CA ALA A 76 2.13 -13.83 -4.27
C ALA A 76 0.96 -14.33 -3.41
N VAL A 77 0.54 -13.54 -2.42
CA VAL A 77 -0.64 -13.82 -1.60
C VAL A 77 -1.91 -13.84 -2.47
N GLY A 78 -2.05 -12.89 -3.40
CA GLY A 78 -3.17 -12.84 -4.34
C GLY A 78 -3.23 -14.06 -5.27
N LEU A 79 -2.09 -14.45 -5.84
CA LEU A 79 -1.99 -15.65 -6.68
C LEU A 79 -2.42 -16.91 -5.92
N ALA A 80 -1.95 -17.06 -4.68
CA ALA A 80 -2.30 -18.20 -3.82
C ALA A 80 -3.79 -18.22 -3.44
N PHE A 81 -4.39 -17.05 -3.16
CA PHE A 81 -5.81 -16.93 -2.84
C PHE A 81 -6.70 -17.42 -3.99
N PHE A 82 -6.41 -17.00 -5.22
CA PHE A 82 -7.16 -17.41 -6.42
C PHE A 82 -6.72 -18.75 -7.01
N ARG A 83 -5.73 -19.42 -6.40
CA ARG A 83 -5.21 -20.74 -6.83
C ARG A 83 -4.67 -20.73 -8.27
N TYR A 84 -4.01 -19.64 -8.65
CA TYR A 84 -3.30 -19.58 -9.93
C TYR A 84 -2.16 -20.62 -9.97
N PRO A 85 -1.83 -21.19 -11.14
CA PRO A 85 -0.76 -22.19 -11.28
C PRO A 85 0.62 -21.73 -10.78
N GLU A 86 0.87 -20.42 -10.78
CA GLU A 86 2.11 -19.79 -10.32
C GLU A 86 2.23 -19.74 -8.78
N ALA A 87 1.14 -20.04 -8.05
CA ALA A 87 1.16 -20.06 -6.59
C ALA A 87 2.09 -21.17 -6.07
N LYS A 88 3.08 -20.78 -5.25
CA LYS A 88 4.10 -21.69 -4.72
C LYS A 88 3.69 -22.35 -3.40
N ARG A 89 2.81 -21.70 -2.65
CA ARG A 89 2.34 -22.13 -1.32
C ARG A 89 0.84 -21.89 -1.20
N THR A 90 0.25 -22.38 -0.10
CA THR A 90 -1.12 -22.06 0.25
C THR A 90 -1.28 -20.58 0.62
N TYR A 91 -2.52 -20.08 0.59
CA TYR A 91 -2.82 -18.69 0.97
C TYR A 91 -2.31 -18.32 2.38
N GLU A 92 -2.52 -19.19 3.37
CA GLU A 92 -2.08 -18.91 4.75
C GLU A 92 -0.54 -18.91 4.88
N GLU A 93 0.13 -19.83 4.18
CA GLU A 93 1.59 -19.86 4.13
C GLU A 93 2.17 -18.61 3.46
N GLU A 94 1.58 -18.14 2.35
CA GLU A 94 2.01 -16.89 1.72
C GLU A 94 1.70 -15.68 2.61
N ARG A 95 0.58 -15.64 3.35
CA ARG A 95 0.31 -14.55 4.30
C ARG A 95 1.37 -14.48 5.40
N ILE A 96 1.76 -15.62 5.95
CA ILE A 96 2.79 -15.69 6.98
C ILE A 96 4.14 -15.27 6.41
N ALA A 97 4.55 -15.84 5.27
CA ALA A 97 5.80 -15.49 4.60
C ALA A 97 5.85 -14.01 4.22
N PHE A 98 4.76 -13.46 3.69
CA PHE A 98 4.62 -12.06 3.32
C PHE A 98 4.95 -11.11 4.49
N LYS A 99 4.36 -11.34 5.66
CA LYS A 99 4.61 -10.51 6.85
C LYS A 99 6.03 -10.67 7.39
N LEU A 100 6.55 -11.90 7.40
CA LEU A 100 7.92 -12.19 7.85
C LEU A 100 8.97 -11.54 6.94
N GLU A 101 8.75 -11.54 5.63
CA GLU A 101 9.68 -10.98 4.65
C GLU A 101 9.61 -9.45 4.56
N ASN A 102 8.55 -8.82 5.06
CA ASN A 102 8.34 -7.37 4.98
C ASN A 102 8.08 -6.76 6.36
N PRO A 103 9.00 -6.87 7.34
CA PRO A 103 8.77 -6.35 8.68
C PRO A 103 8.71 -4.82 8.71
N GLY A 104 8.07 -4.27 9.75
CA GLY A 104 8.05 -2.82 10.01
C GLY A 104 6.82 -2.09 9.47
N PHE A 105 5.89 -2.79 8.81
CA PHE A 105 4.58 -2.25 8.47
C PHE A 105 3.53 -2.67 9.52
N SER A 106 2.49 -1.84 9.65
CA SER A 106 1.32 -2.14 10.46
C SER A 106 0.44 -3.22 9.83
N GLU A 107 -0.40 -3.85 10.66
CA GLU A 107 -1.40 -4.82 10.20
C GLU A 107 -2.36 -4.21 9.16
N GLU A 108 -2.75 -2.94 9.34
CA GLU A 108 -3.59 -2.22 8.38
C GLU A 108 -2.94 -2.13 6.99
N SER A 109 -1.64 -1.82 6.93
CA SER A 109 -0.90 -1.75 5.66
C SER A 109 -0.79 -3.11 4.97
N TYR A 110 -0.56 -4.20 5.73
CA TYR A 110 -0.55 -5.55 5.16
C TYR A 110 -1.91 -5.90 4.55
N GLU A 111 -3.00 -5.68 5.28
CA GLU A 111 -4.34 -6.03 4.82
C GLU A 111 -4.74 -5.18 3.60
N LEU A 112 -4.36 -3.89 3.55
CA LEU A 112 -4.56 -3.05 2.36
C LEU A 112 -3.80 -3.55 1.14
N ALA A 113 -2.55 -3.98 1.30
CA ALA A 113 -1.75 -4.53 0.21
C ALA A 113 -2.33 -5.85 -0.32
N ILE A 114 -2.74 -6.75 0.58
CA ILE A 114 -3.38 -8.02 0.23
C ILE A 114 -4.71 -7.77 -0.51
N HIS A 115 -5.58 -6.92 0.04
CA HIS A 115 -6.85 -6.58 -0.60
C HIS A 115 -6.64 -5.99 -2.00
N ALA A 116 -5.62 -5.15 -2.15
CA ALA A 116 -5.29 -4.58 -3.43
C ALA A 116 -4.75 -5.60 -4.45
N ALA A 117 -3.97 -6.58 -4.00
CA ALA A 117 -3.58 -7.72 -4.84
C ALA A 117 -4.81 -8.51 -5.27
N PHE A 118 -5.79 -8.73 -4.39
CA PHE A 118 -7.01 -9.44 -4.74
C PHE A 118 -7.80 -8.74 -5.85
N ILE A 119 -7.91 -7.42 -5.81
CA ILE A 119 -8.56 -6.64 -6.86
C ILE A 119 -7.78 -6.73 -8.18
N THR A 120 -6.46 -6.79 -8.11
CA THR A 120 -5.59 -6.82 -9.30
C THR A 120 -5.67 -8.18 -10.04
N PHE A 121 -5.88 -9.28 -9.31
CA PHE A 121 -5.96 -10.64 -9.87
C PHE A 121 -7.38 -11.16 -10.12
N ARG A 122 -8.41 -10.37 -9.78
CA ARG A 122 -9.81 -10.68 -10.06
C ARG A 122 -10.16 -10.42 -11.53
#